data_AF-A0A9D5P5I6-F1
#
_entry.id   AF-A0A9D5P5I6-F1
#
_cell.length_a   1.000
_cell.length_b   1.000
_cell.length_c   1.000
_cell.angle_alpha   90.00
_cell.angle_beta   90.00
_cell.angle_gamma   90.00
#
_symmetry.space_group_name_H-M   'P 1'
#
loop_
_entity.id
_entity.type
_entity.pdbx_description
1 polymer ?
#
loop_
_entity_poly.entity_id
_entity_poly.type
_entity_poly.pdbx_seq_one_letter_code
_entity_poly.pdbx_strand_id
1 'polypeptide(L)'
;MKFKVFFVRYVQSMPDLFGNVVPVDGTDALKPVIINDFLKRKELSFVNPRNGKKYHRHYAIMPQGGVAVIDVGEYVDGNFMYATVGINLSRIQYQPYIVIGCHHKEFSDINLIANMVTQSLNWALAGTNTTVKLEACHKPIAWEKDILHSYMKGMDNRMFNPMNVFGYEMLEERFEAIGKSKGRPRKSINIDDYLPKAMRQEIKDWLHEETDQYQYPIDMMRAIRVLFELEIIKRPTYEAFVREFDKEQQIAPSTYNSYMNLNNNPYEHDATYASMKADARRKFLLDSV
;
A
#
# COMPACT_ATOMS: atom_id res chain seq x y z
N MET A 1 -13.41 19.95 12.63
CA MET A 1 -13.42 19.20 11.35
C MET A 1 -14.46 18.11 11.46
N LYS A 2 -15.38 18.02 10.49
CA LYS A 2 -16.43 16.98 10.49
C LYS A 2 -16.15 16.04 9.32
N PHE A 3 -16.05 14.74 9.62
CA PHE A 3 -15.97 13.69 8.62
C PHE A 3 -17.30 12.97 8.52
N LYS A 4 -17.68 12.60 7.30
CA LYS A 4 -18.84 11.72 7.08
C LYS A 4 -18.45 10.63 6.10
N VAL A 5 -18.90 9.42 6.41
CA VAL A 5 -18.63 8.23 5.62
C VAL A 5 -19.89 7.87 4.84
N PHE A 6 -19.69 7.48 3.59
CA PHE A 6 -20.72 6.97 2.69
C PHE A 6 -20.27 5.64 2.12
N PHE A 7 -21.12 4.62 2.17
CA PHE A 7 -20.89 3.40 1.43
C PHE A 7 -21.25 3.58 -0.04
N VAL A 8 -20.44 2.99 -0.90
CA VAL A 8 -20.65 2.96 -2.35
C VAL A 8 -21.48 1.71 -2.65
N ARG A 9 -22.67 1.92 -3.21
CA ARG A 9 -23.50 0.85 -3.77
C ARG A 9 -23.60 0.96 -5.27
N TYR A 10 -23.53 -0.17 -5.95
CA TYR A 10 -23.74 -0.27 -7.38
C TYR A 10 -25.13 -0.86 -7.63
N VAL A 11 -25.86 -0.27 -8.57
CA VAL A 11 -27.22 -0.67 -8.93
C VAL A 11 -27.41 -0.64 -10.44
N GLN A 12 -28.36 -1.40 -10.98
CA GLN A 12 -28.71 -1.30 -12.40
C GLN A 12 -29.18 0.11 -12.74
N SER A 13 -28.82 0.58 -13.94
CA SER A 13 -29.22 1.91 -14.44
C SER A 13 -30.74 1.98 -14.63
N MET A 14 -31.33 0.89 -15.12
CA MET A 14 -32.78 0.72 -15.21
C MET A 14 -33.29 -0.10 -14.02
N PRO A 15 -34.45 0.25 -13.44
CA PRO A 15 -35.09 -0.60 -12.46
C PRO A 15 -35.59 -1.91 -13.09
N ASP A 16 -35.91 -2.89 -12.25
CA ASP A 16 -36.57 -4.11 -12.74
C ASP A 16 -37.98 -3.82 -13.29
N LEU A 17 -38.65 -4.87 -13.80
CA LEU A 17 -40.03 -4.81 -14.30
C LEU A 17 -41.03 -4.25 -13.28
N PHE A 18 -40.68 -4.21 -12.00
CA PHE A 18 -41.52 -3.72 -10.89
C PHE A 18 -41.06 -2.38 -10.33
N GLY A 19 -40.06 -1.73 -10.93
CA GLY A 19 -39.53 -0.45 -10.45
C GLY A 19 -38.51 -0.56 -9.32
N ASN A 20 -38.10 -1.77 -8.92
CA ASN A 20 -37.15 -1.96 -7.84
C ASN A 20 -35.72 -1.64 -8.27
N VAL A 21 -34.94 -1.14 -7.30
CA VAL A 21 -33.50 -0.93 -7.45
C VAL A 21 -32.79 -2.27 -7.33
N VAL A 22 -32.19 -2.74 -8.43
CA VAL A 22 -31.48 -4.02 -8.47
C VAL A 22 -30.00 -3.79 -8.13
N PRO A 23 -29.47 -4.36 -7.03
CA PRO A 23 -28.05 -4.29 -6.72
C PRO A 23 -27.23 -5.10 -7.72
N VAL A 24 -26.03 -4.62 -8.06
CA VAL A 24 -25.06 -5.30 -8.95
C VAL A 24 -23.66 -5.19 -8.37
N ASP A 25 -22.70 -5.98 -8.85
CA ASP A 25 -21.28 -5.67 -8.61
C ASP A 25 -20.74 -4.79 -9.74
N GLY A 26 -20.62 -3.49 -9.47
CA GLY A 26 -20.15 -2.50 -10.42
C GLY A 26 -18.66 -2.18 -10.31
N THR A 27 -17.92 -2.90 -9.46
CA THR A 27 -16.53 -2.56 -9.15
C THR A 27 -15.66 -2.67 -10.39
N ASP A 28 -15.80 -3.74 -11.17
CA ASP A 28 -15.01 -3.99 -12.38
C ASP A 28 -15.22 -2.94 -13.47
N ALA A 29 -16.44 -2.40 -13.59
CA ALA A 29 -16.74 -1.32 -14.53
C ALA A 29 -16.01 -0.02 -14.17
N LEU A 30 -15.78 0.22 -12.87
CA LEU A 30 -15.16 1.46 -12.37
C LEU A 30 -13.62 1.40 -12.40
N LYS A 31 -13.02 0.20 -12.28
CA LYS A 31 -11.55 0.01 -12.25
C LYS A 31 -10.85 0.69 -13.43
N PRO A 32 -11.16 0.39 -14.71
CA PRO A 32 -10.44 0.98 -15.84
C PRO A 32 -10.66 2.49 -15.94
N VAL A 33 -11.80 3.01 -15.46
CA VAL A 33 -12.10 4.44 -15.52
C VAL A 33 -11.27 5.23 -14.52
N ILE A 34 -11.18 4.77 -13.26
CA ILE A 34 -10.33 5.40 -12.24
C ILE A 34 -8.85 5.30 -12.62
N ILE A 35 -8.42 4.17 -13.18
CA ILE A 35 -7.06 3.99 -13.69
C ILE A 35 -6.77 4.99 -14.80
N ASN A 36 -7.65 5.09 -15.79
CA ASN A 36 -7.51 6.03 -16.89
C ASN A 36 -7.53 7.48 -16.41
N ASP A 37 -8.36 7.83 -15.44
CA ASP A 37 -8.39 9.15 -14.80
C ASP A 37 -7.02 9.49 -14.17
N PHE A 38 -6.49 8.56 -13.38
CA PHE A 38 -5.17 8.70 -12.75
C PHE A 38 -4.04 8.84 -13.77
N LEU A 39 -4.08 8.07 -14.86
CA LEU A 39 -3.05 8.06 -15.90
C LEU A 39 -3.12 9.28 -16.83
N LYS A 40 -4.32 9.75 -17.18
CA LYS A 40 -4.50 10.77 -18.24
C LYS A 40 -4.34 12.21 -17.76
N ARG A 41 -4.34 12.49 -16.44
CA ARG A 41 -4.07 13.79 -15.76
C ARG A 41 -4.26 15.08 -16.60
N LYS A 42 -5.37 15.20 -17.35
CA LYS A 42 -5.46 16.23 -18.39
C LYS A 42 -6.22 17.48 -18.00
N GLU A 43 -7.03 17.48 -16.94
CA GLU A 43 -7.67 18.71 -16.47
C GLU A 43 -8.17 18.58 -15.03
N LEU A 44 -7.77 19.55 -14.21
CA LEU A 44 -8.02 19.62 -12.77
C LEU A 44 -9.25 20.45 -12.43
N SER A 45 -10.09 20.82 -13.39
CA SER A 45 -11.26 21.68 -13.13
C SER A 45 -12.51 21.22 -13.85
N PHE A 46 -13.66 21.42 -13.22
CA PHE A 46 -14.98 21.10 -13.79
C PHE A 46 -16.01 22.12 -13.32
N VAL A 47 -17.07 22.32 -14.11
CA VAL A 47 -18.21 23.15 -13.73
C VAL A 47 -19.28 22.26 -13.13
N ASN A 48 -19.70 22.55 -11.89
CA ASN A 48 -20.78 21.81 -11.26
C ASN A 48 -22.12 22.19 -11.95
N PRO A 49 -22.85 21.22 -12.52
CA PRO A 49 -24.05 21.50 -13.30
C PRO A 49 -25.22 22.04 -12.45
N ARG A 50 -25.20 21.90 -11.12
CA ARG A 50 -26.28 22.38 -10.23
C ARG A 50 -26.16 23.84 -9.86
N ASN A 51 -24.95 24.34 -9.66
CA ASN A 51 -24.71 25.71 -9.20
C ASN A 51 -23.87 26.55 -10.17
N GLY A 52 -23.42 25.98 -11.29
CA GLY A 52 -22.62 26.66 -12.31
C GLY A 52 -21.21 27.06 -11.85
N LYS A 53 -20.81 26.72 -10.62
CA LYS A 53 -19.49 27.07 -10.09
C LYS A 53 -18.41 26.17 -10.67
N LYS A 54 -17.24 26.76 -10.95
CA LYS A 54 -16.04 26.03 -11.33
C LYS A 54 -15.33 25.52 -10.09
N TYR A 55 -15.18 24.21 -10.00
CA TYR A 55 -14.39 23.54 -8.97
C TYR A 55 -13.09 23.04 -9.57
N HIS A 56 -12.09 22.92 -8.71
CA HIS A 56 -10.82 22.30 -9.01
C HIS A 56 -10.64 21.04 -8.15
N ARG A 57 -9.93 20.06 -8.68
CA ARG A 57 -9.54 18.86 -7.94
C ARG A 57 -8.07 18.54 -8.15
N HIS A 58 -7.42 17.96 -7.16
CA HIS A 58 -6.11 17.32 -7.34
C HIS A 58 -5.95 16.14 -6.39
N TYR A 59 -5.00 15.26 -6.71
CA TYR A 59 -4.65 14.14 -5.84
C TYR A 59 -3.81 14.65 -4.67
N ALA A 60 -4.33 14.54 -3.44
CA ALA A 60 -3.63 14.92 -2.22
C ALA A 60 -2.49 13.92 -1.90
N ILE A 61 -2.70 12.65 -2.25
CA ILE A 61 -1.67 11.60 -2.22
C ILE A 61 -1.72 10.81 -3.53
N MET A 62 -0.58 10.24 -3.94
CA MET A 62 -0.55 9.29 -5.04
C MET A 62 -1.46 8.10 -4.70
N PRO A 63 -2.50 7.80 -5.49
CA PRO A 63 -3.37 6.66 -5.25
C PRO A 63 -2.56 5.36 -5.11
N GLN A 64 -2.88 4.50 -4.14
CA GLN A 64 -2.31 3.14 -3.97
C GLN A 64 -3.33 2.15 -3.36
N GLY A 65 -3.26 0.85 -3.70
CA GLY A 65 -3.97 -0.21 -2.97
C GLY A 65 -5.49 -0.04 -2.89
N GLY A 66 -6.12 0.39 -3.99
CA GLY A 66 -7.55 0.72 -4.03
C GLY A 66 -7.96 1.99 -3.25
N VAL A 67 -7.00 2.78 -2.77
CA VAL A 67 -7.20 4.05 -2.06
C VAL A 67 -6.82 5.25 -2.92
N ALA A 68 -7.73 6.21 -3.08
CA ALA A 68 -7.44 7.52 -3.65
C ALA A 68 -7.84 8.61 -2.66
N VAL A 69 -7.02 9.64 -2.49
CA VAL A 69 -7.38 10.84 -1.72
C VAL A 69 -7.24 12.04 -2.63
N ILE A 70 -8.34 12.78 -2.80
CA ILE A 70 -8.41 13.96 -3.63
C ILE A 70 -8.90 15.15 -2.81
N ASP A 71 -8.37 16.33 -3.10
CA ASP A 71 -8.92 17.58 -2.62
C ASP A 71 -9.78 18.19 -3.73
N VAL A 72 -11.02 18.57 -3.39
CA VAL A 72 -11.99 19.19 -4.29
C VAL A 72 -12.39 20.54 -3.71
N GLY A 73 -12.18 21.61 -4.47
CA GLY A 73 -12.23 22.97 -3.93
C GLY A 73 -12.44 24.06 -4.97
N GLU A 74 -12.45 25.31 -4.52
CA GLU A 74 -12.46 26.50 -5.36
C GLU A 74 -11.35 27.46 -4.90
N TYR A 75 -10.80 28.26 -5.81
CA TYR A 75 -9.88 29.32 -5.44
C TYR A 75 -10.69 30.56 -5.03
N VAL A 76 -10.56 30.98 -3.78
CA VAL A 76 -11.17 32.20 -3.23
C VAL A 76 -10.04 33.12 -2.79
N ASP A 77 -9.94 34.29 -3.42
CA ASP A 77 -8.92 35.31 -3.11
C ASP A 77 -7.49 34.75 -3.07
N GLY A 78 -7.15 33.88 -4.02
CA GLY A 78 -5.84 33.23 -4.12
C GLY A 78 -5.62 32.04 -3.18
N ASN A 79 -6.54 31.75 -2.27
CA ASN A 79 -6.49 30.60 -1.38
C ASN A 79 -7.33 29.44 -1.94
N PHE A 80 -6.76 28.24 -1.94
CA PHE A 80 -7.51 27.04 -2.31
C PHE A 80 -8.35 26.58 -1.12
N MET A 81 -9.66 26.81 -1.18
CA MET A 81 -10.63 26.35 -0.20
C MET A 81 -11.16 25.00 -0.66
N TYR A 82 -11.07 23.95 0.16
CA TYR A 82 -11.38 22.59 -0.29
C TYR A 82 -12.04 21.69 0.76
N ALA A 83 -12.65 20.62 0.26
CA ALA A 83 -12.97 19.41 0.98
C ALA A 83 -12.04 18.28 0.52
N THR A 84 -11.62 17.44 1.46
CA THR A 84 -10.87 16.22 1.17
C THR A 84 -11.83 15.05 1.01
N VAL A 85 -11.66 14.28 -0.06
CA VAL A 85 -12.44 13.09 -0.37
C VAL A 85 -11.49 11.89 -0.40
N GLY A 86 -11.59 11.04 0.61
CA GLY A 86 -10.92 9.74 0.65
C GLY A 86 -11.84 8.66 0.06
N ILE A 87 -11.37 7.94 -0.95
CA ILE A 87 -12.10 6.88 -1.62
C ILE A 87 -11.36 5.57 -1.34
N ASN A 88 -12.03 4.60 -0.71
CA ASN A 88 -11.48 3.28 -0.46
C ASN A 88 -12.34 2.21 -1.13
N LEU A 89 -11.76 1.56 -2.13
CA LEU A 89 -12.40 0.51 -2.92
C LEU A 89 -11.78 -0.88 -2.65
N SER A 90 -10.83 -0.98 -1.71
CA SER A 90 -10.00 -2.19 -1.49
C SER A 90 -10.72 -3.37 -0.81
N ARG A 91 -11.96 -3.16 -0.33
CA ARG A 91 -12.80 -4.15 0.37
C ARG A 91 -12.13 -4.93 1.51
N ILE A 92 -11.06 -4.40 2.12
CA ILE A 92 -10.25 -5.13 3.12
C ILE A 92 -11.03 -5.41 4.40
N GLN A 93 -11.58 -4.37 5.01
CA GLN A 93 -12.37 -4.51 6.24
C GLN A 93 -13.85 -4.17 6.02
N TYR A 94 -14.14 -3.28 5.07
CA TYR A 94 -15.48 -2.78 4.81
C TYR A 94 -15.76 -2.81 3.31
N GLN A 95 -17.05 -2.91 2.95
CA GLN A 95 -17.49 -2.65 1.57
C GLN A 95 -17.02 -1.27 1.09
N PRO A 96 -16.87 -1.04 -0.23
CA PRO A 96 -16.30 0.19 -0.75
C PRO A 96 -16.99 1.43 -0.18
N TYR A 97 -16.20 2.46 0.18
CA TYR A 97 -16.71 3.65 0.84
C TYR A 97 -15.94 4.91 0.47
N ILE A 98 -16.56 6.04 0.77
CA ILE A 98 -16.03 7.38 0.60
C ILE A 98 -16.12 8.12 1.93
N VAL A 99 -15.05 8.80 2.31
CA VAL A 99 -14.97 9.69 3.46
C VAL A 99 -14.82 11.11 2.95
N ILE A 100 -15.68 12.01 3.42
CA ILE A 100 -15.63 13.42 3.07
C ILE A 100 -15.28 14.21 4.33
N GLY A 101 -14.18 14.95 4.27
CA GLY A 101 -13.72 15.88 5.30
C GLY A 101 -13.80 17.31 4.81
N CYS A 102 -14.57 18.15 5.50
CA CYS A 102 -14.70 19.56 5.16
C CYS A 102 -13.77 20.39 6.06
N HIS A 103 -12.73 20.96 5.46
CA HIS A 103 -11.71 21.77 6.15
C HIS A 103 -12.14 23.23 6.28
N HIS A 104 -12.86 23.74 5.27
CA HIS A 104 -13.30 25.13 5.16
C HIS A 104 -14.81 25.27 5.31
N LYS A 105 -15.29 26.41 5.84
CA LYS A 105 -16.72 26.65 6.11
C LYS A 105 -17.52 26.75 4.81
N GLU A 106 -16.87 27.23 3.76
CA GLU A 106 -17.30 27.35 2.38
C GLU A 106 -17.68 25.97 1.79
N PHE A 107 -17.07 24.90 2.31
CA PHE A 107 -17.31 23.51 1.92
C PHE A 107 -18.09 22.73 3.00
N SER A 108 -18.80 23.42 3.90
CA SER A 108 -19.49 22.76 5.02
C SER A 108 -20.66 21.86 4.62
N ASP A 109 -21.20 22.01 3.40
CA ASP A 109 -22.23 21.14 2.86
C ASP A 109 -21.63 19.83 2.31
N ILE A 110 -21.52 18.85 3.19
CA ILE A 110 -21.08 17.49 2.85
C ILE A 110 -21.97 16.84 1.78
N ASN A 111 -23.27 17.13 1.76
CA ASN A 111 -24.19 16.50 0.80
C ASN A 111 -23.97 17.05 -0.61
N LEU A 112 -23.57 18.31 -0.75
CA LEU A 112 -23.15 18.87 -2.03
C LEU A 112 -21.94 18.10 -2.59
N ILE A 113 -20.91 17.88 -1.76
CA ILE A 113 -19.70 17.15 -2.16
C ILE A 113 -20.01 15.68 -2.47
N ALA A 114 -20.82 15.01 -1.64
CA ALA A 114 -21.27 13.64 -1.90
C ALA A 114 -22.02 13.53 -3.24
N ASN A 115 -22.89 14.50 -3.56
CA ASN A 115 -23.59 14.55 -4.84
C ASN A 115 -22.63 14.76 -6.02
N MET A 116 -21.65 15.65 -5.90
CA MET A 116 -20.64 15.89 -6.94
C MET A 116 -19.82 14.62 -7.22
N VAL A 117 -19.37 13.95 -6.16
CA VAL A 117 -18.63 12.69 -6.27
C VAL A 117 -19.50 11.60 -6.92
N THR A 118 -20.77 11.47 -6.50
CA THR A 118 -21.72 10.51 -7.08
C THR A 118 -21.93 10.76 -8.57
N GLN A 119 -22.14 12.01 -8.98
CA GLN A 119 -22.31 12.37 -10.39
C GLN A 119 -21.06 12.07 -11.21
N SER A 120 -19.89 12.41 -10.68
CA SER A 120 -18.61 12.12 -11.35
C SER A 120 -18.41 10.62 -11.58
N LEU A 121 -18.74 9.78 -10.59
CA LEU A 121 -18.68 8.33 -10.73
C LEU A 121 -19.70 7.81 -11.74
N ASN A 122 -20.91 8.39 -11.78
CA ASN A 122 -21.94 7.99 -12.76
C ASN A 122 -21.61 8.45 -14.19
N TRP A 123 -20.96 9.59 -14.38
CA TRP A 123 -20.44 9.98 -15.69
C TRP A 123 -19.34 9.03 -16.17
N ALA A 124 -18.47 8.62 -15.26
CA ALA A 124 -17.47 7.59 -15.52
C ALA A 124 -18.09 6.25 -15.97
N LEU A 125 -19.28 5.92 -15.45
CA LEU A 125 -20.03 4.70 -15.78
C LEU A 125 -21.04 4.90 -16.92
N ALA A 126 -21.06 6.06 -17.58
CA ALA A 126 -21.97 6.32 -18.69
C ALA A 126 -21.74 5.30 -19.82
N GLY A 127 -22.82 4.71 -20.32
CA GLY A 127 -22.77 3.63 -21.31
C GLY A 127 -22.67 2.22 -20.71
N THR A 128 -22.59 2.09 -19.39
CA THR A 128 -22.80 0.81 -18.69
C THR A 128 -24.24 0.69 -18.17
N ASN A 129 -24.72 -0.53 -17.91
CA ASN A 129 -25.99 -0.74 -17.20
C ASN A 129 -25.83 -0.64 -15.66
N THR A 130 -24.87 0.15 -15.18
CA THR A 130 -24.56 0.31 -13.76
C THR A 130 -24.48 1.78 -13.36
N THR A 131 -25.06 2.11 -12.20
CA THR A 131 -24.90 3.41 -11.54
C THR A 131 -24.45 3.23 -10.10
N VAL A 132 -23.80 4.26 -9.56
CA VAL A 132 -23.38 4.40 -8.18
C VAL A 132 -24.41 5.20 -7.39
N LYS A 133 -24.72 4.70 -6.19
CA LYS A 133 -25.44 5.41 -5.12
C LYS A 133 -24.56 5.47 -3.88
N LEU A 134 -24.50 6.63 -3.24
CA LEU A 134 -23.85 6.80 -1.95
C LEU A 134 -24.87 6.68 -0.81
N GLU A 135 -24.68 5.72 0.07
CA GLU A 135 -25.50 5.51 1.26
C GLU A 135 -24.78 6.04 2.49
N ALA A 136 -25.43 6.91 3.27
CA ALA A 136 -24.82 7.42 4.49
C ALA A 136 -24.52 6.28 5.48
N CYS A 137 -23.27 6.19 5.92
CA CYS A 137 -22.90 5.25 6.98
C CYS A 137 -23.24 5.87 8.34
N HIS A 138 -24.20 5.26 9.03
CA HIS A 138 -24.60 5.68 10.38
C HIS A 138 -23.83 4.96 11.49
N LYS A 139 -23.04 3.94 11.14
CA LYS A 139 -22.24 3.16 12.09
C LYS A 139 -20.84 3.75 12.18
N PRO A 140 -20.23 3.80 13.38
CA PRO A 140 -18.83 4.14 13.50
C PRO A 140 -18.00 3.02 12.86
N ILE A 141 -17.21 3.38 11.85
CA ILE A 141 -16.23 2.48 11.24
C ILE A 141 -14.84 3.07 11.43
N ALA A 142 -13.84 2.21 11.61
CA ALA A 142 -12.44 2.61 11.79
C ALA A 142 -11.77 3.00 10.46
N TRP A 143 -12.38 3.92 9.73
CA TRP A 143 -12.01 4.28 8.35
C TRP A 143 -10.57 4.78 8.22
N GLU A 144 -10.05 5.55 9.19
CA GLU A 144 -8.67 6.07 9.14
C GLU A 144 -7.64 4.95 9.11
N LYS A 145 -7.80 3.98 10.02
CA LYS A 145 -6.93 2.82 10.14
C LYS A 145 -7.04 1.93 8.91
N ASP A 146 -8.25 1.74 8.39
CA ASP A 146 -8.52 0.92 7.22
C ASP A 146 -7.94 1.54 5.94
N ILE A 147 -8.19 2.83 5.68
CA ILE A 147 -7.56 3.58 4.57
C ILE A 147 -6.04 3.48 4.65
N LEU A 148 -5.44 3.76 5.81
CA LEU A 148 -3.98 3.70 5.98
C LEU A 148 -3.45 2.29 5.71
N HIS A 149 -4.14 1.26 6.21
CA HIS A 149 -3.76 -0.13 5.99
C HIS A 149 -3.81 -0.48 4.50
N SER A 150 -4.91 -0.21 3.81
CA SER A 150 -5.07 -0.45 2.37
C SER A 150 -4.00 0.27 1.55
N TYR A 151 -3.73 1.52 1.90
CA TYR A 151 -2.69 2.32 1.28
C TYR A 151 -1.30 1.71 1.45
N MET A 152 -0.91 1.37 2.68
CA MET A 152 0.38 0.75 3.00
C MET A 152 0.55 -0.61 2.32
N LYS A 153 -0.49 -1.44 2.29
CA LYS A 153 -0.50 -2.71 1.53
C LYS A 153 -0.25 -2.48 0.04
N GLY A 154 -0.88 -1.47 -0.54
CA GLY A 154 -0.65 -1.08 -1.93
C GLY A 154 0.77 -0.60 -2.21
N MET A 155 1.42 0.03 -1.23
CA MET A 155 2.82 0.49 -1.35
C MET A 155 3.84 -0.64 -1.27
N ASP A 156 3.60 -1.67 -0.46
CA ASP A 156 4.54 -2.79 -0.29
C ASP A 156 4.57 -3.73 -1.52
N ASN A 157 3.52 -3.74 -2.35
CA ASN A 157 3.38 -4.59 -3.56
C ASN A 157 3.89 -3.93 -4.87
N ARG A 158 4.97 -3.13 -4.82
CA ARG A 158 5.41 -2.34 -5.98
C ARG A 158 6.30 -3.12 -6.97
N MET A 159 5.67 -3.71 -7.99
CA MET A 159 6.14 -3.55 -9.36
C MET A 159 4.93 -3.28 -10.29
N PHE A 160 4.75 -1.99 -10.63
CA PHE A 160 3.78 -1.36 -11.55
C PHE A 160 2.32 -1.24 -11.08
N ASN A 161 2.01 -0.15 -10.36
CA ASN A 161 0.70 0.15 -9.76
C ASN A 161 -0.19 1.11 -10.60
N PRO A 162 -1.22 0.60 -11.30
CA PRO A 162 -2.44 1.32 -11.70
C PRO A 162 -3.63 0.91 -10.79
N MET A 163 -3.54 1.32 -9.54
CA MET A 163 -4.46 1.05 -8.42
C MET A 163 -4.72 -0.40 -8.04
N ASN A 164 -3.75 -1.26 -8.38
CA ASN A 164 -3.55 -2.68 -8.05
C ASN A 164 -4.85 -3.45 -7.76
N VAL A 165 -5.77 -3.26 -8.74
CA VAL A 165 -7.06 -3.91 -9.06
C VAL A 165 -8.05 -4.16 -7.93
N PHE A 166 -8.02 -3.30 -6.91
CA PHE A 166 -9.11 -3.03 -5.95
C PHE A 166 -9.57 -4.23 -5.06
N GLY A 167 -8.71 -5.22 -4.80
CA GLY A 167 -8.77 -6.23 -3.70
C GLY A 167 -10.09 -6.99 -3.53
N TYR A 168 -10.26 -8.21 -4.07
CA TYR A 168 -9.63 -9.44 -3.58
C TYR A 168 -9.45 -10.46 -4.73
N GLU A 169 -8.21 -10.67 -5.14
CA GLU A 169 -7.62 -11.88 -5.73
C GLU A 169 -6.10 -11.62 -5.72
N MET A 170 -5.31 -12.51 -5.12
CA MET A 170 -3.86 -12.37 -4.76
C MET A 170 -3.47 -11.88 -3.36
N LEU A 171 -4.28 -12.10 -2.32
CA LEU A 171 -3.79 -11.90 -0.94
C LEU A 171 -4.12 -13.03 0.05
N GLU A 172 -5.09 -13.90 -0.19
CA GLU A 172 -5.47 -14.90 0.83
C GLU A 172 -4.38 -15.96 1.06
N GLU A 173 -3.83 -16.58 0.01
CA GLU A 173 -2.84 -17.65 0.20
C GLU A 173 -1.45 -17.15 0.61
N ARG A 174 -1.03 -15.94 0.19
CA ARG A 174 0.27 -15.38 0.61
C ARG A 174 0.22 -14.66 1.95
N PHE A 175 -0.91 -14.04 2.34
CA PHE A 175 -0.96 -13.28 3.61
C PHE A 175 -1.57 -14.02 4.81
N GLU A 176 -2.26 -15.14 4.67
CA GLU A 176 -2.49 -15.98 5.86
C GLU A 176 -1.18 -16.59 6.39
N ALA A 177 -0.19 -16.78 5.51
CA ALA A 177 1.20 -17.08 5.90
C ALA A 177 1.93 -15.87 6.50
N ILE A 178 1.76 -14.65 5.94
CA ILE A 178 2.47 -13.43 6.38
C ILE A 178 1.80 -12.73 7.58
N GLY A 179 0.49 -12.88 7.78
CA GLY A 179 -0.27 -12.30 8.90
C GLY A 179 0.10 -12.90 10.25
N LYS A 180 0.67 -14.11 10.25
CA LYS A 180 1.31 -14.72 11.43
C LYS A 180 2.74 -14.22 11.67
N SER A 181 3.39 -13.55 10.71
CA SER A 181 4.75 -12.99 10.85
C SER A 181 4.74 -11.47 11.15
N LYS A 182 3.90 -11.06 12.10
CA LYS A 182 3.87 -9.69 12.65
C LYS A 182 5.28 -9.16 12.95
N GLY A 183 5.50 -7.93 12.50
CA GLY A 183 6.59 -7.04 12.90
C GLY A 183 7.71 -6.95 11.87
N ARG A 184 7.62 -6.03 10.91
CA ARG A 184 8.88 -5.36 10.50
C ARG A 184 9.42 -4.73 11.78
N PRO A 185 10.61 -5.09 12.29
CA PRO A 185 11.20 -4.33 13.39
C PRO A 185 11.40 -2.90 12.89
N ARG A 186 10.55 -2.00 13.37
CA ARG A 186 10.74 -0.56 13.19
C ARG A 186 12.03 -0.21 13.94
N LYS A 187 13.12 -0.02 13.20
CA LYS A 187 14.37 0.58 13.70
C LYS A 187 14.99 -0.14 14.91
N SER A 188 14.89 -1.47 15.01
CA SER A 188 15.64 -2.16 16.06
C SER A 188 17.13 -2.11 15.75
N ILE A 189 17.93 -1.98 16.80
CA ILE A 189 19.40 -2.05 16.77
C ILE A 189 19.90 -3.40 17.30
N ASN A 190 19.01 -4.37 17.51
CA ASN A 190 19.34 -5.72 17.96
C ASN A 190 19.09 -6.72 16.81
N ILE A 191 20.08 -7.54 16.48
CA ILE A 191 19.99 -8.53 15.40
C ILE A 191 18.91 -9.59 15.65
N ASP A 192 18.67 -9.95 16.91
CA ASP A 192 17.75 -11.03 17.31
C ASP A 192 16.29 -10.76 16.92
N ASP A 193 15.95 -9.49 16.70
CA ASP A 193 14.62 -9.04 16.26
C ASP A 193 14.35 -9.29 14.77
N TYR A 194 15.39 -9.61 14.00
CA TYR A 194 15.34 -9.92 12.57
C TYR A 194 15.35 -11.41 12.29
N LEU A 195 15.64 -12.23 13.31
CA LEU A 195 15.76 -13.68 13.22
C LEU A 195 14.45 -14.38 13.64
N PRO A 196 14.04 -15.47 12.96
CA PRO A 196 12.91 -16.30 13.38
C PRO A 196 13.11 -16.84 14.79
N LYS A 197 12.10 -16.72 15.67
CA LYS A 197 12.20 -17.17 17.07
C LYS A 197 12.61 -18.64 17.22
N ALA A 198 12.11 -19.52 16.34
CA ALA A 198 12.34 -20.96 16.42
C ALA A 198 13.80 -21.35 16.14
N MET A 199 14.48 -20.63 15.25
CA MET A 199 15.85 -20.93 14.78
C MET A 199 16.84 -19.81 15.11
N ARG A 200 16.48 -18.92 16.05
CA ARG A 200 17.23 -17.68 16.30
C ARG A 200 18.69 -17.94 16.64
N GLN A 201 18.93 -18.85 17.59
CA GLN A 201 20.28 -19.12 18.08
C GLN A 201 21.13 -19.77 16.99
N GLU A 202 20.58 -20.79 16.32
CA GLU A 202 21.27 -21.50 15.24
C GLU A 202 21.65 -20.59 14.07
N ILE A 203 20.73 -19.74 13.62
CA ILE A 203 21.01 -18.77 12.56
C ILE A 203 22.05 -17.74 13.01
N LYS A 204 21.99 -17.31 14.27
CA LYS A 204 22.93 -16.33 14.81
C LYS A 204 24.34 -16.89 14.91
N ASP A 205 24.48 -18.12 15.39
CA ASP A 205 25.77 -18.80 15.51
C ASP A 205 26.38 -19.00 14.12
N TRP A 206 25.58 -19.46 13.14
CA TRP A 206 26.03 -19.57 11.75
C TRP A 206 26.45 -18.22 11.16
N LEU A 207 25.72 -17.14 11.43
CA LEU A 207 26.12 -15.80 11.00
C LEU A 207 27.47 -15.38 11.58
N HIS A 208 27.74 -15.66 12.86
CA HIS A 208 29.05 -15.36 13.46
C HIS A 208 30.17 -16.19 12.84
N GLU A 209 29.96 -17.50 12.63
CA GLU A 209 30.93 -18.38 11.96
C GLU A 209 31.31 -17.87 10.56
N GLU A 210 30.31 -17.43 9.80
CA GLU A 210 30.50 -16.99 8.42
C GLU A 210 30.89 -15.51 8.28
N THR A 211 30.88 -14.73 9.37
CA THR A 211 31.11 -13.27 9.31
C THR A 211 32.33 -12.82 10.09
N ASP A 212 32.55 -13.34 11.31
CA ASP A 212 33.54 -12.80 12.27
C ASP A 212 35.00 -12.97 11.80
N GLN A 213 35.25 -13.90 10.88
CA GLN A 213 36.58 -14.14 10.31
C GLN A 213 36.99 -13.12 9.23
N TYR A 214 36.07 -12.29 8.74
CA TYR A 214 36.29 -11.40 7.61
C TYR A 214 36.47 -9.95 8.03
N GLN A 215 37.34 -9.24 7.32
CA GLN A 215 37.60 -7.81 7.52
C GLN A 215 37.11 -6.93 6.37
N TYR A 216 36.77 -7.52 5.22
CA TYR A 216 36.28 -6.75 4.07
C TYR A 216 34.75 -6.69 4.08
N PRO A 217 34.15 -5.50 3.83
CA PRO A 217 32.70 -5.32 3.86
C PRO A 217 31.93 -6.34 3.02
N ILE A 218 32.39 -6.63 1.80
CA ILE A 218 31.74 -7.57 0.88
C ILE A 218 31.68 -8.99 1.45
N ASP A 219 32.73 -9.42 2.16
CA ASP A 219 32.79 -10.75 2.74
C ASP A 219 31.92 -10.84 4.00
N MET A 220 31.97 -9.81 4.85
CA MET A 220 31.17 -9.75 6.09
C MET A 220 29.66 -9.73 5.82
N MET A 221 29.23 -9.12 4.71
CA MET A 221 27.81 -9.03 4.36
C MET A 221 27.29 -10.24 3.57
N ARG A 222 28.18 -11.14 3.15
CA ARG A 222 27.85 -12.27 2.28
C ARG A 222 26.78 -13.17 2.92
N ALA A 223 27.03 -13.63 4.15
CA ALA A 223 26.17 -14.56 4.86
C ALA A 223 24.79 -13.96 5.15
N ILE A 224 24.74 -12.71 5.60
CA ILE A 224 23.46 -12.06 5.92
C ILE A 224 22.64 -11.74 4.67
N ARG A 225 23.32 -11.45 3.55
CA ARG A 225 22.70 -11.28 2.25
C ARG A 225 22.12 -12.60 1.74
N VAL A 226 22.82 -13.72 1.90
CA VAL A 226 22.29 -15.06 1.56
C VAL A 226 20.98 -15.32 2.30
N LEU A 227 20.96 -15.17 3.63
CA LEU A 227 19.75 -15.45 4.41
C LEU A 227 18.59 -14.51 4.09
N PHE A 228 18.89 -13.25 3.79
CA PHE A 228 17.88 -12.27 3.37
C PHE A 228 17.32 -12.60 1.98
N GLU A 229 18.18 -12.95 1.01
CA GLU A 229 17.77 -13.32 -0.34
C GLU A 229 16.96 -14.63 -0.37
N LEU A 230 17.25 -15.55 0.54
CA LEU A 230 16.47 -16.78 0.73
C LEU A 230 15.20 -16.59 1.57
N GLU A 231 14.91 -15.36 2.00
CA GLU A 231 13.76 -15.01 2.84
C GLU A 231 13.70 -15.75 4.20
N ILE A 232 14.83 -16.29 4.66
CA ILE A 232 14.95 -16.97 5.98
C ILE A 232 14.88 -15.94 7.11
N ILE A 233 15.48 -14.77 6.91
CA ILE A 233 15.48 -13.65 7.85
C ILE A 233 14.87 -12.40 7.23
N LYS A 234 14.44 -11.46 8.06
CA LYS A 234 14.09 -10.10 7.59
C LYS A 234 15.37 -9.29 7.39
N ARG A 235 15.40 -8.39 6.40
CA ARG A 235 16.55 -7.48 6.19
C ARG A 235 16.87 -6.69 7.46
N PRO A 236 18.06 -6.86 8.05
CA PRO A 236 18.51 -6.06 9.19
C PRO A 236 18.69 -4.59 8.84
N THR A 237 18.64 -3.73 9.85
CA THR A 237 19.10 -2.34 9.71
C THR A 237 20.63 -2.33 9.68
N TYR A 238 21.19 -1.27 9.11
CA TYR A 238 22.63 -1.01 9.18
C TYR A 238 23.10 -1.02 10.65
N GLU A 239 22.36 -0.35 11.53
CA GLU A 239 22.70 -0.22 12.94
C GLU A 239 22.68 -1.56 13.68
N ALA A 240 21.74 -2.46 13.37
CA ALA A 240 21.70 -3.79 13.97
C ALA A 240 22.85 -4.67 13.46
N PHE A 241 23.19 -4.57 12.17
CA PHE A 241 24.28 -5.34 11.58
C PHE A 241 25.64 -4.91 12.15
N VAL A 242 25.95 -3.61 12.12
CA VAL A 242 27.25 -3.11 12.56
C VAL A 242 27.47 -3.34 14.05
N ARG A 243 26.42 -3.17 14.86
CA ARG A 243 26.52 -3.42 16.30
C ARG A 243 26.91 -4.86 16.62
N GLU A 244 26.40 -5.83 15.86
CA GLU A 244 26.66 -7.25 16.14
C GLU A 244 27.98 -7.72 15.49
N PHE A 245 28.18 -7.39 14.21
CA PHE A 245 29.20 -8.02 13.35
C PHE A 245 30.32 -7.09 12.90
N ASP A 246 30.18 -5.77 13.00
CA ASP A 246 31.21 -4.79 12.61
C ASP A 246 31.55 -3.88 13.78
N LYS A 247 32.07 -4.49 14.85
CA LYS A 247 32.44 -3.79 16.09
C LYS A 247 33.48 -2.70 15.88
N GLU A 248 34.27 -2.81 14.81
CA GLU A 248 35.30 -1.84 14.41
C GLU A 248 34.75 -0.73 13.48
N GLN A 249 33.48 -0.78 13.10
CA GLN A 249 32.76 0.20 12.27
C GLN A 249 33.44 0.47 10.91
N GLN A 250 33.95 -0.58 10.28
CA GLN A 250 34.64 -0.49 9.00
C GLN A 250 33.67 -0.32 7.80
N ILE A 251 32.38 -0.61 8.00
CA ILE A 251 31.37 -0.60 6.95
C ILE A 251 30.59 0.71 6.99
N ALA A 252 30.68 1.51 5.93
CA ALA A 252 29.83 2.69 5.79
C ALA A 252 28.37 2.32 5.46
N PRO A 253 27.38 3.16 5.85
CA PRO A 253 25.96 2.93 5.52
C PRO A 253 25.67 2.80 4.02
N SER A 254 26.38 3.54 3.17
CA SER A 254 26.26 3.47 1.71
C SER A 254 26.75 2.12 1.17
N THR A 255 27.88 1.64 1.68
CA THR A 255 28.46 0.33 1.38
C THR A 255 27.50 -0.78 1.76
N TYR A 256 26.95 -0.74 2.98
CA TYR A 256 25.93 -1.68 3.45
C TYR A 256 24.71 -1.74 2.52
N ASN A 257 24.17 -0.58 2.14
CA ASN A 257 23.02 -0.52 1.25
C ASN A 257 23.30 -1.05 -0.15
N SER A 258 24.52 -0.85 -0.66
CA SER A 258 24.93 -1.35 -1.98
C SER A 258 24.93 -2.88 -2.02
N TYR A 259 25.55 -3.53 -1.03
CA TYR A 259 25.64 -4.99 -0.96
C TYR A 259 24.33 -5.67 -0.54
N MET A 260 23.48 -4.97 0.22
CA MET A 260 22.18 -5.49 0.67
C MET A 260 21.01 -5.15 -0.28
N ASN A 261 21.24 -4.44 -1.40
CA ASN A 261 20.22 -4.20 -2.43
C ASN A 261 20.06 -5.40 -3.37
N LEU A 262 18.87 -6.01 -3.44
CA LEU A 262 18.63 -7.22 -4.26
C LEU A 262 18.66 -6.95 -5.77
N ASN A 263 18.47 -5.70 -6.18
CA ASN A 263 18.55 -5.28 -7.58
C ASN A 263 20.00 -5.05 -8.05
N ASN A 264 20.95 -5.05 -7.12
CA ASN A 264 22.38 -5.04 -7.41
C ASN A 264 22.91 -6.44 -7.08
N ASN A 265 23.65 -7.07 -8.00
CA ASN A 265 24.21 -8.40 -7.77
C ASN A 265 25.75 -8.36 -7.70
N PRO A 266 26.33 -7.78 -6.64
CA PRO A 266 27.78 -7.75 -6.47
C PRO A 266 28.40 -9.14 -6.26
N TYR A 267 27.58 -10.17 -6.06
CA TYR A 267 28.00 -11.56 -5.83
C TYR A 267 27.72 -12.48 -7.03
N GLU A 268 27.37 -11.94 -8.20
CA GLU A 268 26.91 -12.73 -9.37
C GLU A 268 27.88 -13.84 -9.79
N HIS A 269 29.18 -13.62 -9.60
CA HIS A 269 30.25 -14.58 -9.92
C HIS A 269 31.04 -15.04 -8.70
N ASP A 270 30.51 -14.83 -7.49
CA ASP A 270 31.16 -15.21 -6.24
C ASP A 270 30.84 -16.69 -5.92
N ALA A 271 31.83 -17.56 -6.11
CA ALA A 271 31.72 -18.99 -5.83
C ALA A 271 31.45 -19.28 -4.34
N THR A 272 31.97 -18.45 -3.43
CA THR A 272 31.72 -18.55 -1.99
C THR A 272 30.28 -18.20 -1.68
N TYR A 273 29.74 -17.15 -2.30
CA TYR A 273 28.32 -16.78 -2.16
C TYR A 273 27.39 -17.90 -2.65
N ALA A 274 27.69 -18.50 -3.81
CA ALA A 274 26.93 -19.62 -4.34
C ALA A 274 26.97 -20.85 -3.40
N SER A 275 28.14 -21.17 -2.85
CA SER A 275 28.33 -22.26 -1.88
C SER A 275 27.55 -22.02 -0.58
N MET A 276 27.71 -20.83 0.03
CA MET A 276 26.97 -20.43 1.24
C MET A 276 25.46 -20.47 1.03
N LYS A 277 24.98 -20.04 -0.14
CA LYS A 277 23.55 -20.09 -0.48
C LYS A 277 23.02 -21.51 -0.57
N ALA A 278 23.82 -22.45 -1.08
CA ALA A 278 23.45 -23.86 -1.11
C ALA A 278 23.44 -24.49 0.29
N ASP A 279 24.42 -24.16 1.13
CA ASP A 279 24.51 -24.63 2.52
C ASP A 279 23.34 -24.11 3.38
N ALA A 280 23.07 -22.80 3.33
CA ALA A 280 21.96 -22.18 4.05
C ALA A 280 20.59 -22.73 3.63
N ARG A 281 20.40 -23.02 2.33
CA ARG A 281 19.19 -23.71 1.84
C ARG A 281 19.03 -25.10 2.44
N ARG A 282 20.12 -25.85 2.58
CA ARG A 282 20.08 -27.18 3.17
C ARG A 282 19.70 -27.11 4.65
N LYS A 283 20.48 -26.34 5.44
CA LYS A 283 20.33 -26.24 6.90
C LYS A 283 18.99 -25.68 7.34
N PHE A 284 18.49 -24.63 6.68
CA PHE A 284 17.38 -23.84 7.22
C PHE A 284 16.06 -23.95 6.45
N LEU A 285 16.03 -24.63 5.30
CA LEU A 285 14.81 -24.79 4.50
C LEU A 285 14.44 -26.25 4.20
N LEU A 286 15.41 -27.17 4.17
CA LEU A 286 15.16 -28.59 3.86
C LEU A 286 15.03 -29.46 5.12
N ASP A 287 15.73 -29.13 6.20
CA ASP A 287 15.64 -29.87 7.48
C ASP A 287 14.43 -29.45 8.36
N SER A 288 13.56 -28.59 7.84
CA SER A 288 12.35 -28.08 8.51
C SER A 288 11.04 -28.81 8.12
N VAL A 289 11.13 -30.03 7.57
CA VAL A 289 9.99 -30.92 7.23
C VAL A 289 9.93 -32.12 8.17
#